data_AF-A0A2U3CGS4-F1
#
_entry.id   AF-A0A2U3CGS4-F1
#
_cell.length_a   1.000
_cell.length_b   1.000
_cell.length_c   1.000
_cell.angle_alpha   90.00
_cell.angle_beta   90.00
_cell.angle_gamma   90.00
#
_symmetry.space_group_name_H-M   'P 1'
#
loop_
_entity.id
_entity.type
_entity.pdbx_description
1 polymer ?
#
loop_
_entity_poly.entity_id
_entity_poly.type
_entity_poly.pdbx_seq_one_letter_code
_entity_poly.pdbx_strand_id
1 'polypeptide(L)'
;MDMSGTKTNTKTGPKRLKKLVQPQEVIVWYVLPAIRRVLTNTLINEHHMPQTEIAKKFRLTEPAISQYKDKEGKKNTRGNKVTFEPEVMTEILESARRIAEEDSYAPREVQRILKFIDNGKFLCKFHRQYGITHENCKICMDDEI
;
A
#
# COMPACT_ATOMS: atom_id res chain seq x y z
N MET A 1 -54.14 14.96 -20.56
CA MET A 1 -53.61 15.53 -19.30
C MET A 1 -52.91 14.39 -18.60
N ASP A 2 -51.62 14.24 -18.92
CA ASP A 2 -50.86 13.03 -18.61
C ASP A 2 -50.18 13.14 -17.25
N MET A 3 -50.16 12.01 -16.55
CA MET A 3 -49.60 11.84 -15.22
C MET A 3 -48.10 11.59 -15.30
N SER A 4 -47.30 12.26 -14.47
CA SER A 4 -46.10 11.65 -13.87
C SER A 4 -45.41 12.62 -12.91
N GLY A 5 -45.71 12.46 -11.63
CA GLY A 5 -44.89 13.01 -10.55
C GLY A 5 -43.60 12.20 -10.42
N THR A 6 -42.46 12.79 -10.76
CA THR A 6 -41.14 12.23 -10.49
C THR A 6 -40.64 12.70 -9.11
N LYS A 7 -40.88 11.86 -8.10
CA LYS A 7 -40.22 12.00 -6.78
C LYS A 7 -38.75 11.61 -6.92
N THR A 8 -37.85 12.59 -6.86
CA THR A 8 -36.40 12.35 -6.76
C THR A 8 -36.06 11.95 -5.32
N ASN A 9 -35.90 10.65 -5.10
CA ASN A 9 -35.46 10.10 -3.81
C ASN A 9 -33.93 10.00 -3.78
N THR A 10 -33.24 11.08 -3.42
CA THR A 10 -31.80 11.04 -3.14
C THR A 10 -31.58 10.55 -1.71
N LYS A 11 -31.58 9.23 -1.52
CA LYS A 11 -31.07 8.62 -0.28
C LYS A 11 -29.56 8.80 -0.24
N THR A 12 -29.10 9.94 0.28
CA THR A 12 -27.71 10.10 0.70
C THR A 12 -27.52 9.26 1.96
N GLY A 13 -27.00 8.04 1.78
CA GLY A 13 -26.56 7.19 2.88
C GLY A 13 -25.56 7.93 3.78
N PRO A 14 -25.42 7.51 5.05
CA PRO A 14 -24.58 8.22 6.00
C PRO A 14 -23.16 8.39 5.44
N LYS A 15 -22.69 9.65 5.38
CA LYS A 15 -21.31 9.97 4.99
C LYS A 15 -20.40 9.16 5.91
N ARG A 16 -19.66 8.21 5.31
CA ARG A 16 -18.72 7.32 6.00
C ARG A 16 -17.84 8.18 6.91
N LEU A 17 -17.97 8.04 8.23
CA LEU A 17 -17.12 8.74 9.20
C LEU A 17 -15.67 8.53 8.76
N LYS A 18 -14.94 9.62 8.54
CA LYS A 18 -13.49 9.54 8.36
C LYS A 18 -12.98 8.85 9.62
N LYS A 19 -12.31 7.71 9.48
CA LYS A 19 -11.81 6.90 10.60
C LYS A 19 -10.50 7.52 11.10
N LEU A 20 -10.32 7.68 12.40
CA LEU A 20 -8.99 7.85 13.00
C LEU A 20 -8.21 6.57 12.70
N VAL A 21 -7.07 6.67 12.03
CA VAL A 21 -6.28 5.52 11.57
C VAL A 21 -4.95 5.59 12.26
N GLN A 22 -4.61 4.62 13.11
CA GLN A 22 -3.28 4.58 13.71
C GLN A 22 -2.20 4.50 12.61
N PRO A 23 -0.98 5.02 12.82
CA PRO A 23 0.11 4.93 11.84
C PRO A 23 0.32 3.50 11.32
N GLN A 24 0.22 2.50 12.20
CA GLN A 24 0.33 1.09 11.87
C GLN A 24 -0.82 0.61 10.96
N GLU A 25 -2.05 1.08 11.19
CA GLU A 25 -3.18 0.79 10.30
C GLU A 25 -2.97 1.41 8.90
N VAL A 26 -2.34 2.59 8.81
CA VAL A 26 -1.95 3.19 7.51
C VAL A 26 -0.95 2.29 6.79
N ILE A 27 0.04 1.77 7.51
CA ILE A 27 1.02 0.83 6.95
C ILE A 27 0.31 -0.41 6.42
N VAL A 28 -0.55 -1.04 7.23
CA VAL A 28 -1.22 -2.29 6.85
C VAL A 28 -2.15 -2.10 5.65
N TRP A 29 -2.87 -0.99 5.58
CA TRP A 29 -3.89 -0.80 4.54
C TRP A 29 -3.38 -0.19 3.25
N TYR A 30 -2.31 0.60 3.28
CA TYR A 30 -1.86 1.37 2.12
C TYR A 30 -0.42 1.05 1.74
N VAL A 31 0.51 1.16 2.70
CA VAL A 31 1.96 1.03 2.42
C VAL A 31 2.33 -0.40 2.06
N LEU A 32 1.94 -1.39 2.88
CA LEU A 32 2.24 -2.81 2.63
C LEU A 32 1.68 -3.30 1.28
N PRO A 33 0.40 -3.02 0.92
CA PRO A 33 -0.12 -3.35 -0.41
C PRO A 33 0.61 -2.66 -1.55
N ALA A 34 1.05 -1.42 -1.37
CA ALA A 34 1.79 -0.68 -2.39
C ALA A 34 3.19 -1.26 -2.61
N ILE A 35 3.94 -1.55 -1.53
CA ILE A 35 5.26 -2.21 -1.62
C ILE A 35 5.12 -3.56 -2.37
N ARG A 36 4.17 -4.40 -1.95
CA ARG A 36 3.98 -5.73 -2.56
C ARG A 36 3.60 -5.65 -4.04
N ARG A 37 2.82 -4.66 -4.43
CA ARG A 37 2.48 -4.36 -5.82
C ARG A 37 3.73 -4.01 -6.63
N VAL A 38 4.53 -3.04 -6.17
CA VAL A 38 5.76 -2.64 -6.88
C VAL A 38 6.70 -3.84 -7.01
N LEU A 39 6.99 -4.54 -5.91
CA LEU A 39 7.84 -5.74 -5.93
C LEU A 39 7.33 -6.80 -6.91
N THR A 40 6.02 -7.11 -6.87
CA THR A 40 5.43 -8.12 -7.78
C THR A 40 5.60 -7.71 -9.24
N ASN A 41 5.32 -6.45 -9.59
CA ASN A 41 5.42 -5.98 -10.97
C ASN A 41 6.88 -5.94 -11.44
N THR A 42 7.82 -5.47 -10.60
CA THR A 42 9.25 -5.47 -10.92
C THR A 42 9.78 -6.89 -11.13
N LEU A 43 9.44 -7.84 -10.25
CA LEU A 43 9.86 -9.23 -10.40
C LEU A 43 9.33 -9.88 -11.68
N ILE A 44 8.12 -9.53 -12.12
CA ILE A 44 7.53 -10.05 -13.37
C ILE A 44 8.16 -9.37 -14.59
N ASN A 45 8.21 -8.03 -14.59
CA ASN A 45 8.50 -7.27 -15.80
C ASN A 45 10.01 -7.13 -16.06
N GLU A 46 10.81 -7.02 -15.00
CA GLU A 46 12.25 -6.74 -15.09
C GLU A 46 13.09 -8.00 -14.83
N HIS A 47 12.66 -8.86 -13.89
CA HIS A 47 13.36 -10.11 -13.58
C HIS A 47 12.72 -11.36 -14.23
N HIS A 48 11.64 -11.19 -15.00
CA HIS A 48 10.95 -12.27 -15.72
C HIS A 48 10.57 -13.49 -14.86
N MET A 49 10.36 -13.27 -13.56
CA MET A 49 10.08 -14.34 -12.60
C MET A 49 8.62 -14.83 -12.74
N PRO A 50 8.39 -16.16 -12.83
CA PRO A 50 7.05 -16.69 -12.94
C PRO A 50 6.26 -16.48 -11.64
N GLN A 51 4.95 -16.27 -11.76
CA GLN A 51 4.05 -15.98 -10.63
C GLN A 51 4.08 -17.07 -9.53
N THR A 52 4.26 -18.33 -9.94
CA THR A 52 4.40 -19.50 -9.07
C THR A 52 5.62 -19.39 -8.16
N GLU A 53 6.73 -18.85 -8.67
CA GLU A 53 7.97 -18.64 -7.91
C GLU A 53 7.87 -17.41 -7.00
N ILE A 54 7.28 -16.32 -7.51
CA ILE A 54 7.01 -15.12 -6.71
C ILE A 54 6.16 -15.48 -5.48
N ALA A 55 5.14 -16.32 -5.64
CA ALA A 55 4.31 -16.81 -4.54
C ALA A 55 5.14 -17.51 -3.45
N LYS A 56 6.09 -18.37 -3.84
CA LYS A 56 7.03 -19.03 -2.92
C LYS A 56 7.93 -18.02 -2.19
N LYS A 57 8.54 -17.08 -2.92
CA LYS A 57 9.40 -16.02 -2.36
C LYS A 57 8.61 -15.07 -1.44
N PHE A 58 7.32 -14.86 -1.70
CA PHE A 58 6.45 -14.01 -0.88
C PHE A 58 5.84 -14.75 0.32
N ARG A 59 5.91 -16.09 0.36
CA ARG A 59 5.20 -16.94 1.32
C ARG A 59 3.68 -16.72 1.26
N LEU A 60 3.16 -16.54 0.04
CA LEU A 60 1.75 -16.30 -0.24
C LEU A 60 1.25 -17.28 -1.30
N THR A 61 -0.07 -17.29 -1.51
CA THR A 61 -0.68 -18.07 -2.59
C THR A 61 -0.58 -17.33 -3.92
N GLU A 62 -0.56 -18.05 -5.04
CA GLU A 62 -0.58 -17.45 -6.37
C GLU A 62 -1.78 -16.50 -6.60
N PRO A 63 -3.01 -16.81 -6.13
CA PRO A 63 -4.11 -15.85 -6.19
C PRO A 63 -3.82 -14.54 -5.45
N ALA A 64 -3.13 -14.57 -4.30
CA ALA A 64 -2.75 -13.35 -3.60
C ALA A 64 -1.77 -12.50 -4.42
N ILE A 65 -0.78 -13.13 -5.07
CA ILE A 65 0.14 -12.44 -6.00
C ILE A 65 -0.62 -11.84 -7.18
N SER A 66 -1.62 -12.55 -7.71
CA SER A 66 -2.45 -12.06 -8.82
C SER A 66 -3.23 -10.77 -8.50
N GLN A 67 -3.45 -10.46 -7.21
CA GLN A 67 -4.08 -9.21 -6.78
C GLN A 67 -3.13 -8.02 -6.76
N TYR A 68 -1.81 -8.28 -6.73
CA TYR A 68 -0.77 -7.25 -6.75
C TYR A 68 -0.33 -6.88 -8.17
N LYS A 69 -0.62 -7.74 -9.15
CA LYS A 69 -0.37 -7.45 -10.57
C LYS A 69 -1.20 -6.26 -11.05
N ASP A 70 -0.58 -5.42 -11.84
CA ASP A 70 -1.29 -4.37 -12.56
C ASP A 70 -2.22 -5.02 -13.59
N LYS A 71 -3.51 -4.70 -13.49
CA LYS A 71 -4.54 -5.15 -14.43
C LYS A 71 -5.11 -3.91 -15.10
N GLU A 72 -5.16 -3.91 -16.42
CA GLU A 72 -5.80 -2.85 -17.20
C GLU A 72 -7.22 -2.60 -16.66
N GLY A 73 -7.57 -1.33 -16.47
CA GLY A 73 -8.87 -0.92 -15.93
C GLY A 73 -9.03 -0.99 -14.40
N LYS A 74 -8.14 -1.64 -13.63
CA LYS A 74 -8.20 -1.66 -12.15
C LYS A 74 -7.44 -0.49 -11.52
N LYS A 75 -8.03 0.71 -11.56
CA LYS A 75 -7.42 1.93 -10.98
C LYS A 75 -7.59 2.11 -9.45
N ASN A 76 -8.38 1.26 -8.77
CA ASN A 76 -8.87 1.57 -7.42
C ASN A 76 -8.49 0.55 -6.32
N THR A 77 -7.29 -0.04 -6.35
CA THR A 77 -6.78 -0.78 -5.17
C THR A 77 -6.10 0.17 -4.18
N ARG A 78 -6.04 -0.18 -2.89
CA ARG A 78 -5.38 0.68 -1.89
C ARG A 78 -3.90 0.91 -2.20
N GLY A 79 -3.24 -0.05 -2.84
CA GLY A 79 -1.83 0.06 -3.28
C GLY A 79 -1.60 1.05 -4.43
N ASN A 80 -2.59 1.28 -5.30
CA ASN A 80 -2.56 2.38 -6.29
C ASN A 80 -2.62 3.77 -5.64
N LYS A 81 -3.01 3.80 -4.36
CA LYS A 81 -3.08 4.95 -3.45
C LYS A 81 -1.83 5.79 -3.36
N VAL A 82 -0.70 5.08 -3.41
CA VAL A 82 0.56 5.47 -2.78
C VAL A 82 1.59 5.73 -3.86
N THR A 83 2.14 6.94 -3.81
CA THR A 83 3.35 7.30 -4.54
C THR A 83 4.49 7.30 -3.54
N PHE A 84 5.52 6.51 -3.80
CA PHE A 84 6.73 6.50 -2.99
C PHE A 84 7.69 7.58 -3.47
N GLU A 85 8.40 8.20 -2.53
CA GLU A 85 9.51 9.11 -2.85
C GLU A 85 10.64 8.33 -3.53
N PRO A 86 11.49 9.01 -4.34
CA PRO A 86 12.58 8.36 -5.07
C PRO A 86 13.48 7.48 -4.20
N GLU A 87 13.82 7.91 -2.98
CA GLU A 87 14.71 7.13 -2.11
C GLU A 87 14.05 5.81 -1.68
N VAL A 88 12.74 5.84 -1.36
CA VAL A 88 12.00 4.62 -1.00
C VAL A 88 11.84 3.71 -2.21
N MET A 89 11.64 4.27 -3.40
CA MET A 89 11.61 3.48 -4.63
C MET A 89 12.93 2.76 -4.89
N THR A 90 14.07 3.42 -4.71
CA THR A 90 15.39 2.78 -4.80
C THR A 90 15.50 1.58 -3.86
N GLU A 91 15.03 1.72 -2.61
CA GLU A 91 15.03 0.62 -1.65
C GLU A 91 14.10 -0.54 -2.02
N ILE A 92 12.96 -0.25 -2.65
CA ILE A 92 12.04 -1.28 -3.15
C ILE A 92 12.66 -2.02 -4.34
N LEU A 93 13.31 -1.32 -5.27
CA LEU A 93 13.94 -1.95 -6.44
C LEU A 93 15.15 -2.81 -6.04
N GLU A 94 15.99 -2.34 -5.12
CA GLU A 94 17.08 -3.15 -4.58
C GLU A 94 16.55 -4.40 -3.86
N SER A 95 15.43 -4.29 -3.16
CA SER A 95 14.74 -5.43 -2.56
C SER A 95 14.24 -6.44 -3.59
N ALA A 96 13.70 -5.98 -4.73
CA ALA A 96 13.28 -6.87 -5.81
C ALA A 96 14.48 -7.62 -6.39
N ARG A 97 15.60 -6.92 -6.63
CA ARG A 97 16.85 -7.51 -7.09
C ARG A 97 17.34 -8.61 -6.15
N ARG A 98 17.39 -8.36 -4.83
CA ARG A 98 17.78 -9.37 -3.82
C ARG A 98 16.85 -10.56 -3.77
N ILE A 99 15.55 -10.37 -3.97
CA ILE A 99 14.58 -11.49 -4.02
C ILE A 99 14.84 -12.36 -5.26
N ALA A 100 15.17 -11.74 -6.39
CA ALA A 100 15.38 -12.41 -7.66
C ALA A 100 16.74 -13.12 -7.76
N GLU A 101 17.81 -12.45 -7.33
CA GLU A 101 19.20 -12.85 -7.61
C GLU A 101 19.90 -13.48 -6.39
N GLU A 102 19.39 -13.22 -5.18
CA GLU A 102 19.98 -13.70 -3.93
C GLU A 102 19.02 -14.64 -3.19
N ASP A 103 19.49 -15.25 -2.10
CA ASP A 103 18.66 -16.09 -1.23
C ASP A 103 17.80 -15.25 -0.26
N SER A 104 17.10 -14.24 -0.80
CA SER A 104 16.15 -13.44 -0.04
C SER A 104 14.69 -13.80 -0.35
N TYR A 105 13.78 -13.28 0.49
CA TYR A 105 12.34 -13.51 0.44
C TYR A 105 11.58 -12.27 0.89
N ALA A 106 10.36 -12.08 0.37
CA ALA A 106 9.66 -10.81 0.50
C ALA A 106 9.37 -10.38 1.95
N PRO A 107 8.98 -11.26 2.89
CA PRO A 107 8.87 -10.85 4.30
C PRO A 107 10.13 -10.17 4.87
N ARG A 108 11.34 -10.63 4.53
CA ARG A 108 12.60 -10.01 4.97
C ARG A 108 12.76 -8.62 4.37
N GLU A 109 12.66 -8.53 3.04
CA GLU A 109 12.89 -7.26 2.35
C GLU A 109 11.81 -6.21 2.62
N VAL A 110 10.56 -6.64 2.78
CA VAL A 110 9.47 -5.74 3.20
C VAL A 110 9.77 -5.15 4.58
N GLN A 111 10.30 -5.92 5.54
CA GLN A 111 10.72 -5.37 6.83
C GLN A 111 11.88 -4.38 6.69
N ARG A 112 12.82 -4.64 5.79
CA ARG A 112 13.93 -3.72 5.48
C ARG A 112 13.41 -2.38 4.95
N ILE A 113 12.50 -2.41 3.99
CA ILE A 113 11.84 -1.22 3.42
C ILE A 113 11.02 -0.49 4.49
N LEU A 114 10.26 -1.22 5.31
CA LEU A 114 9.48 -0.59 6.38
C LEU A 114 10.38 0.10 7.40
N LYS A 115 11.50 -0.49 7.81
CA LYS A 115 12.47 0.17 8.71
C LYS A 115 13.08 1.42 8.08
N PHE A 116 13.35 1.40 6.78
CA PHE A 116 13.81 2.59 6.07
C PHE A 116 12.76 3.72 6.08
N ILE A 117 11.49 3.36 5.93
CA ILE A 117 10.33 4.26 6.04
C ILE A 117 10.11 4.75 7.48
N ASP A 118 10.35 3.91 8.49
CA ASP A 118 9.94 4.12 9.88
C ASP A 118 10.88 5.04 10.70
N ASN A 119 11.81 5.75 10.06
CA ASN A 119 12.66 6.77 10.71
C ASN A 119 11.88 8.05 11.11
N GLY A 120 10.67 7.89 11.65
CA GLY A 120 9.76 8.91 12.20
C GLY A 120 9.10 9.83 11.18
N LYS A 121 9.86 10.39 10.24
CA LYS A 121 9.38 11.48 9.37
C LYS A 121 8.48 11.01 8.23
N PHE A 122 8.79 9.88 7.60
CA PHE A 122 8.03 9.41 6.43
C PHE A 122 6.68 8.82 6.83
N LEU A 123 6.63 8.00 7.89
CA LEU A 123 5.36 7.47 8.41
C LEU A 123 4.40 8.59 8.85
N CYS A 124 4.91 9.63 9.51
CA CYS A 124 4.11 10.80 9.88
C CYS A 124 3.51 11.51 8.65
N LYS A 125 4.31 11.67 7.57
CA LYS A 125 3.82 12.23 6.29
C LYS A 125 2.68 11.40 5.70
N PHE A 126 2.84 10.08 5.65
CA PHE A 126 1.80 9.16 5.16
C PHE A 126 0.55 9.16 6.05
N HIS A 127 0.74 9.15 7.36
CA HIS A 127 -0.36 9.23 8.31
C HIS A 127 -1.16 10.52 8.15
N ARG A 128 -0.51 11.67 7.93
CA ARG A 128 -1.18 12.94 7.62
C ARG A 128 -1.93 12.90 6.26
N GLN A 129 -1.39 12.18 5.28
CA GLN A 129 -1.98 12.10 3.93
C GLN A 129 -3.22 11.19 3.87
N TYR A 130 -3.23 10.07 4.59
CA TYR A 130 -4.30 9.05 4.48
C TYR A 130 -5.14 8.85 5.75
N GLY A 131 -4.69 9.35 6.90
CA GLY A 131 -5.40 9.30 8.18
C GLY A 131 -6.03 10.64 8.57
N ILE A 132 -6.61 10.67 9.76
CA ILE A 132 -7.02 11.93 10.41
C ILE A 132 -5.99 12.24 11.46
N THR A 133 -5.35 13.40 11.32
CA THR A 133 -4.36 13.91 12.28
C THR A 133 -4.75 15.32 12.69
N HIS A 134 -4.38 15.73 13.90
CA HIS A 134 -4.45 17.12 14.34
C HIS A 134 -3.22 17.90 13.85
N GLU A 135 -3.33 19.22 13.66
CA GLU A 135 -2.29 20.07 13.05
C GLU A 135 -0.92 19.91 13.72
N ASN A 136 -0.92 19.70 15.04
CA ASN A 136 0.28 19.56 15.89
C ASN A 136 0.50 18.15 16.45
N CYS A 137 0.08 17.10 15.72
CA CYS A 137 0.28 15.72 16.15
C CYS A 137 1.77 15.39 16.34
N LYS A 138 2.14 14.95 17.55
CA LYS A 138 3.49 14.51 17.96
C LYS A 138 3.55 13.11 18.58
N ILE A 139 2.43 12.39 18.64
CA ILE A 139 2.28 11.09 19.34
C ILE A 139 3.39 10.07 18.99
N CYS A 140 3.86 10.05 17.75
CA CYS A 140 4.91 9.11 17.30
C CYS A 140 6.35 9.62 17.50
N MET A 141 6.51 10.84 18.01
CA MET A 141 7.77 11.56 18.22
C MET A 141 8.00 11.85 19.71
N ASP A 142 7.08 11.43 20.58
CA ASP A 142 7.20 11.58 22.02
C ASP A 142 7.99 10.37 22.54
N ASP A 143 9.24 10.60 22.95
CA ASP A 143 10.17 9.56 23.47
C ASP A 143 9.79 9.04 24.88
N GLU A 144 8.67 9.51 25.43
CA GLU A 144 8.17 9.19 26.77
C GLU A 144 7.07 8.11 26.79
N ILE A 145 6.83 7.43 25.65
CA ILE A 145 5.85 6.34 25.49
C ILE A 145 6.54 4.98 25.35
#